data_AF-A0A8W7P7A2-F1
#
_entry.id   AF-A0A8W7P7A2-F1
#
_cell.length_a   1.000
_cell.length_b   1.000
_cell.length_c   1.000
_cell.angle_alpha   90.00
_cell.angle_beta   90.00
_cell.angle_gamma   90.00
#
_symmetry.space_group_name_H-M   'P 1'
#
loop_
_entity.id
_entity.type
_entity.pdbx_description
1 polymer ?
#
loop_
_entity_poly.entity_id
_entity_poly.type
_entity_poly.pdbx_seq_one_letter_code
_entity_poly.pdbx_strand_id
1 'polypeptide(L)'
;MSNRVNFFFTGLQILSLNDIIKYGTLTLSVFAIFIDTVLQRNTHRLVWEKIALIRLSARKVYVKRFIRHYLWKFYAYLAISSFLEAQVLYLAWDDPSDLAYWLVIMILHVFLRLRHLFHMFFIDTLKIHLQKLHHDLVDAGEYMADLVEQPQDTAVFRAMYAQSVDRLLSLKSVYGQLWELSDCINRNFGWSQICNFTGNFVQLSCDLYWLYMSMKWFEATEYKVIVITLLPSTSIIVLLLSSAESCLGVFGTGITTYMIIFITFSKDIKLEDIDDE
;
A
#
# COMPACT_ATOMS: atom_id res chain seq x y z
N MET A 1 53.16 6.53 -10.19
CA MET A 1 52.40 7.74 -9.85
C MET A 1 51.55 8.32 -10.99
N SER A 2 51.77 7.98 -12.27
CA SER A 2 50.95 8.51 -13.39
C SER A 2 49.58 7.81 -13.59
N ASN A 3 49.44 6.52 -13.26
CA ASN A 3 48.18 5.78 -13.44
C ASN A 3 47.15 5.95 -12.29
N ARG A 4 47.55 6.48 -11.13
CA ARG A 4 46.60 6.77 -10.03
C ARG A 4 45.85 8.08 -10.26
N VAL A 5 46.49 9.09 -10.86
CA VAL A 5 45.86 10.39 -11.15
C VAL A 5 44.78 10.25 -12.23
N ASN A 6 44.99 9.40 -13.25
CA ASN A 6 43.95 9.10 -14.25
C ASN A 6 42.75 8.35 -13.67
N PHE A 7 42.96 7.45 -12.70
CA PHE A 7 41.86 6.75 -12.01
C PHE A 7 41.12 7.67 -11.03
N PHE A 8 41.82 8.62 -10.41
CA PHE A 8 41.22 9.66 -9.57
C PHE A 8 40.40 10.68 -10.38
N PHE A 9 40.86 11.09 -11.56
CA PHE A 9 40.14 12.07 -12.40
C PHE A 9 38.90 11.50 -13.10
N THR A 10 38.86 10.21 -13.43
CA THR A 10 37.67 9.56 -13.99
C THR A 10 36.77 8.93 -12.92
N GLY A 11 37.34 8.43 -11.81
CA GLY A 11 36.58 7.84 -10.70
C GLY A 11 35.74 8.87 -9.93
N LEU A 12 36.28 10.04 -9.58
CA LEU A 12 35.53 11.09 -8.86
C LEU A 12 34.38 11.70 -9.68
N GLN A 13 34.48 11.73 -11.01
CA GLN A 13 33.38 12.21 -11.85
C GLN A 13 32.22 11.22 -11.92
N ILE A 14 32.50 9.91 -11.95
CA ILE A 14 31.45 8.88 -11.96
C ILE A 14 30.82 8.74 -10.56
N LEU A 15 31.62 8.81 -9.49
CA LEU A 15 31.12 8.81 -8.12
C LEU A 15 30.23 10.03 -7.83
N SER A 16 30.70 11.23 -8.20
CA SER A 16 29.87 12.45 -8.05
C SER A 16 28.62 12.42 -8.93
N LEU A 17 28.69 11.84 -10.13
CA LEU A 17 27.52 11.65 -10.99
C LEU A 17 26.49 10.70 -10.37
N ASN A 18 26.90 9.64 -9.68
CA ASN A 18 25.98 8.74 -8.97
C ASN A 18 25.24 9.46 -7.85
N ASP A 19 25.94 10.27 -7.05
CA ASP A 19 25.33 11.04 -5.96
C ASP A 19 24.43 12.16 -6.47
N ILE A 20 24.80 12.80 -7.59
CA ILE A 20 23.97 13.78 -8.31
C ILE A 20 22.69 13.12 -8.85
N ILE A 21 22.79 11.93 -9.46
CA ILE A 21 21.64 11.18 -9.94
C ILE A 21 20.73 10.79 -8.78
N LYS A 22 21.29 10.28 -7.69
CA LYS A 22 20.53 9.92 -6.48
C LYS A 22 19.80 11.13 -5.91
N TYR A 23 20.52 12.21 -5.63
CA TYR A 23 19.96 13.44 -5.08
C TYR A 23 18.92 14.06 -6.02
N GLY A 24 19.26 14.18 -7.30
CA GLY A 24 18.39 14.77 -8.33
C GLY A 24 17.10 13.98 -8.50
N THR A 25 17.17 12.64 -8.51
CA THR A 25 15.98 11.80 -8.62
C THR A 25 15.11 11.90 -7.37
N LEU A 26 15.68 11.84 -6.17
CA LEU A 26 14.91 11.97 -4.92
C LEU A 26 14.21 13.33 -4.84
N THR A 27 14.92 14.40 -5.19
CA THR A 27 14.38 15.76 -5.23
C THR A 27 13.25 15.88 -6.25
N LEU A 28 13.45 15.36 -7.47
CA LEU A 28 12.44 15.35 -8.52
C LEU A 28 11.19 14.56 -8.10
N SER A 29 11.36 13.39 -7.48
CA SER A 29 10.26 12.60 -6.93
C SER A 29 9.49 13.38 -5.87
N VAL A 30 10.16 14.07 -4.95
CA VAL A 30 9.51 14.92 -3.94
C VAL A 30 8.70 16.04 -4.60
N PHE A 31 9.28 16.76 -5.57
CA PHE A 31 8.56 17.81 -6.30
C PHE A 31 7.35 17.27 -7.06
N ALA A 32 7.50 16.15 -7.76
CA ALA A 32 6.40 15.51 -8.48
C ALA A 32 5.27 15.12 -7.53
N ILE A 33 5.59 14.57 -6.35
CA ILE A 33 4.61 14.20 -5.32
C ILE A 33 3.92 15.44 -4.74
N PHE A 34 4.64 16.54 -4.54
CA PHE A 34 4.03 17.80 -4.09
C PHE A 34 3.03 18.33 -5.12
N ILE A 35 3.42 18.38 -6.40
CA ILE A 35 2.54 18.82 -7.49
C ILE A 35 1.29 17.92 -7.55
N ASP A 36 1.49 16.61 -7.54
CA ASP A 36 0.42 15.61 -7.54
C ASP A 36 -0.55 15.81 -6.36
N THR A 37 -0.01 16.02 -5.16
CA THR A 37 -0.80 16.27 -3.94
C THR A 37 -1.62 17.55 -4.03
N VAL A 38 -1.08 18.61 -4.64
CA VAL A 38 -1.82 19.87 -4.85
C VAL A 38 -2.92 19.69 -5.87
N LEU A 39 -2.63 19.06 -7.02
CA LEU A 39 -3.60 18.82 -8.08
C LEU A 39 -4.75 17.92 -7.63
N GLN A 40 -4.46 16.93 -6.78
CA GLN A 40 -5.44 15.94 -6.32
C GLN A 40 -6.06 16.28 -4.96
N ARG A 41 -5.89 17.51 -4.46
CA ARG A 41 -6.45 17.94 -3.16
C ARG A 41 -7.94 17.64 -3.01
N ASN A 42 -8.72 17.84 -4.06
CA ASN A 42 -10.16 17.56 -4.05
C ASN A 42 -10.45 16.05 -3.96
N THR A 43 -9.68 15.24 -4.68
CA THR A 43 -9.75 13.78 -4.61
C THR A 43 -9.36 13.28 -3.22
N HIS A 44 -8.30 13.82 -2.63
CA HIS A 44 -7.90 13.51 -1.26
C HIS A 44 -9.02 13.81 -0.25
N ARG A 45 -9.71 14.96 -0.37
CA ARG A 45 -10.86 15.28 0.48
C ARG A 45 -11.99 14.25 0.32
N LEU A 46 -12.28 13.86 -0.92
CA LEU A 46 -13.30 12.86 -1.23
C LEU A 46 -12.97 11.47 -0.63
N VAL A 47 -11.70 11.05 -0.65
CA VAL A 47 -11.25 9.81 0.03
C VAL A 47 -11.60 9.86 1.51
N TRP A 48 -11.30 10.98 2.19
CA TRP A 48 -11.60 11.14 3.62
C TRP A 48 -13.09 11.14 3.93
N GLU A 49 -13.90 11.82 3.10
CA GLU A 49 -15.36 11.80 3.23
C GLU A 49 -15.91 10.37 3.08
N LYS A 50 -15.46 9.62 2.06
CA LYS A 50 -15.86 8.21 1.86
C LYS A 50 -15.42 7.31 3.02
N ILE A 51 -14.21 7.46 3.53
CA ILE A 51 -13.75 6.69 4.70
C ILE A 51 -14.57 7.02 5.94
N ALA A 52 -14.94 8.29 6.16
CA ALA A 52 -15.77 8.68 7.29
C ALA A 52 -17.15 8.02 7.23
N LEU A 53 -17.78 7.99 6.05
CA LEU A 53 -19.06 7.30 5.82
C LEU A 53 -18.95 5.80 6.10
N ILE A 54 -17.92 5.14 5.58
CA ILE A 54 -17.75 3.69 5.76
C ILE A 54 -17.38 3.36 7.23
N ARG A 55 -16.64 4.23 7.91
CA ARG A 55 -16.28 4.07 9.33
C ARG A 55 -17.50 4.09 10.25
N LEU A 56 -18.54 4.85 9.92
CA LEU A 56 -19.81 4.84 10.66
C LEU A 56 -20.52 3.47 10.57
N SER A 57 -20.37 2.77 9.45
CA SER A 57 -20.91 1.42 9.23
C SER A 57 -20.02 0.31 9.82
N ALA A 58 -18.76 0.60 10.18
CA ALA A 58 -17.81 -0.41 10.64
C ALA A 58 -17.97 -0.74 12.15
N ARG A 59 -18.01 -2.03 12.49
CA ARG A 59 -18.06 -2.49 13.89
C ARG A 59 -16.79 -2.07 14.63
N LYS A 60 -16.92 -1.56 15.87
CA LYS A 60 -15.81 -1.07 16.71
C LYS A 60 -14.63 -2.06 16.85
N VAL A 61 -14.91 -3.37 16.79
CA VAL A 61 -13.90 -4.43 16.93
C VAL A 61 -12.92 -4.45 15.75
N TYR A 62 -13.40 -4.35 14.51
CA TYR A 62 -12.54 -4.34 13.32
C TYR A 62 -11.65 -3.08 13.28
N VAL A 63 -12.21 -1.92 13.63
CA VAL A 63 -11.48 -0.65 13.71
C VAL A 63 -10.38 -0.71 14.76
N LYS A 64 -10.62 -1.32 15.93
CA LYS A 64 -9.58 -1.44 16.98
C LYS A 64 -8.45 -2.38 16.57
N ARG A 65 -8.79 -3.52 15.94
CA ARG A 65 -7.78 -4.48 15.43
C ARG A 65 -6.95 -3.87 14.31
N PHE A 66 -7.58 -3.12 13.40
CA PHE A 66 -6.92 -2.34 12.34
C PHE A 66 -5.89 -1.38 12.91
N ILE A 67 -6.36 -0.45 13.76
CA ILE A 67 -5.54 0.61 14.32
C ILE A 67 -4.32 0.00 15.00
N ARG A 68 -4.49 -1.05 15.80
CA ARG A 68 -3.36 -1.71 16.46
C ARG A 68 -2.36 -2.30 15.47
N HIS A 69 -2.81 -3.01 14.44
CA HIS A 69 -1.92 -3.68 13.49
C HIS A 69 -1.19 -2.67 12.58
N TYR A 70 -1.92 -1.67 12.07
CA TYR A 70 -1.33 -0.61 11.27
C TYR A 70 -0.37 0.26 12.11
N LEU A 71 -0.79 0.72 13.29
CA LEU A 71 0.09 1.53 14.16
C LEU A 71 1.35 0.76 14.55
N TRP A 72 1.24 -0.53 14.82
CA TRP A 72 2.43 -1.35 15.12
C TRP A 72 3.39 -1.39 13.93
N LYS A 73 2.91 -1.68 12.71
CA LYS A 73 3.76 -1.64 11.50
C LYS A 73 4.36 -0.26 11.27
N PHE A 74 3.54 0.79 11.39
CA PHE A 74 3.93 2.18 11.17
C PHE A 74 5.03 2.63 12.15
N TYR A 75 4.79 2.47 13.45
CA TYR A 75 5.75 2.89 14.48
C TYR A 75 6.98 1.98 14.53
N ALA A 76 6.83 0.67 14.30
CA ALA A 76 7.98 -0.23 14.23
C ALA A 76 8.89 0.14 13.05
N TYR A 77 8.33 0.37 11.86
CA TYR A 77 9.10 0.82 10.71
C TYR A 77 9.75 2.18 10.96
N LEU A 78 9.00 3.15 11.48
CA LEU A 78 9.53 4.49 11.76
C LEU A 78 10.69 4.43 12.76
N ALA A 79 10.53 3.69 13.86
CA ALA A 79 11.57 3.54 14.87
C ALA A 79 12.84 2.88 14.30
N ILE A 80 12.69 1.79 13.55
CA ILE A 80 13.83 1.08 12.93
C ILE A 80 14.50 1.98 11.88
N SER A 81 13.72 2.63 11.01
CA SER A 81 14.22 3.54 9.99
C SER A 81 14.99 4.72 10.59
N SER A 82 14.43 5.36 11.62
CA SER A 82 15.09 6.48 12.30
C SER A 82 16.35 6.05 13.04
N PHE A 83 16.36 4.85 13.65
CA PHE A 83 17.56 4.30 14.28
C PHE A 83 18.68 4.04 13.28
N LEU A 84 18.36 3.48 12.10
CA LEU A 84 19.34 3.23 11.05
C LEU A 84 19.88 4.53 10.44
N GLU A 85 19.02 5.53 10.22
CA GLU A 85 19.46 6.85 9.74
C GLU A 85 20.33 7.58 10.78
N ALA A 86 20.00 7.49 12.07
CA ALA A 86 20.82 8.07 13.13
C ALA A 86 22.22 7.43 13.18
N GLN A 87 22.34 6.13 12.92
CA GLN A 87 23.65 5.46 12.80
C GLN A 87 24.45 6.00 11.60
N VAL A 88 23.81 6.25 10.46
CA VAL A 88 24.48 6.82 9.27
C VAL A 88 24.99 8.23 9.57
N LEU A 89 24.17 9.06 10.22
CA LEU A 89 24.58 10.41 10.61
C LEU A 89 25.72 10.40 11.64
N TYR A 90 25.71 9.45 12.58
CA TYR A 90 26.81 9.29 13.54
C TYR A 90 28.12 8.92 12.85
N LEU A 91 28.08 8.05 11.84
CA LEU A 91 29.26 7.66 11.06
C LEU A 91 29.79 8.78 10.15
N ALA A 92 28.91 9.70 9.72
CA ALA A 92 29.26 10.86 8.90
C ALA A 92 29.58 12.13 9.73
N TRP A 93 29.70 12.01 11.06
CA TRP A 93 29.82 13.17 11.95
C TRP A 93 31.13 13.95 11.78
N ASP A 94 32.21 13.26 11.39
CA ASP A 94 33.56 13.82 11.37
C ASP A 94 33.80 14.81 10.21
N ASP A 95 33.04 14.71 9.12
CA ASP A 95 33.13 15.62 7.97
C ASP A 95 31.85 16.49 7.83
N PRO A 96 31.93 17.82 8.01
CA PRO A 96 30.78 18.72 7.88
C PRO A 96 30.11 18.68 6.50
N SER A 97 30.86 18.39 5.44
CA SER A 97 30.33 18.36 4.07
C SER A 97 29.51 17.10 3.81
N ASP A 98 29.99 15.94 4.27
CA ASP A 98 29.24 14.69 4.23
C ASP A 98 28.02 14.73 5.14
N LEU A 99 28.14 15.31 6.34
CA LEU A 99 27.02 15.49 7.25
C LEU A 99 25.89 16.30 6.61
N ALA A 100 26.22 17.41 5.94
CA ALA A 100 25.24 18.24 5.24
C ALA A 100 24.53 17.48 4.11
N TYR A 101 25.28 16.71 3.32
CA TYR A 101 24.73 15.85 2.27
C TYR A 101 23.75 14.82 2.84
N TRP A 102 24.15 14.07 3.87
CA TRP A 102 23.33 13.04 4.49
C TRP A 102 22.09 13.59 5.18
N LEU A 103 22.15 14.79 5.77
CA LEU A 103 20.98 15.46 6.35
C LEU A 103 19.94 15.81 5.29
N VAL A 104 20.36 16.33 4.13
CA VAL A 104 19.45 16.65 3.03
C VAL A 104 18.81 15.37 2.49
N ILE A 105 19.62 14.32 2.26
CA ILE A 105 19.14 13.01 1.81
C ILE A 105 18.16 12.39 2.82
N MET A 106 18.42 12.51 4.12
CA MET A 106 17.52 12.06 5.18
C MET A 106 16.16 12.76 5.09
N ILE A 107 16.12 14.09 4.92
CA ILE A 107 14.86 14.84 4.79
C ILE A 107 14.05 14.34 3.59
N LEU A 108 14.70 14.14 2.44
CA LEU A 108 14.07 13.61 1.23
C LEU A 108 13.54 12.19 1.46
N HIS A 109 14.34 11.31 2.08
CA HIS A 109 13.93 9.95 2.42
C HIS A 109 12.73 9.92 3.35
N VAL A 110 12.73 10.73 4.41
CA VAL A 110 11.62 10.82 5.37
C VAL A 110 10.34 11.18 4.64
N PHE A 111 10.38 12.17 3.74
CA PHE A 111 9.20 12.56 2.96
C PHE A 111 8.68 11.41 2.07
N LEU A 112 9.57 10.78 1.30
CA LEU A 112 9.21 9.67 0.41
C LEU A 112 8.69 8.45 1.17
N ARG A 113 9.30 8.10 2.30
CA ARG A 113 8.89 6.99 3.17
C ARG A 113 7.56 7.28 3.83
N LEU A 114 7.33 8.50 4.32
CA LEU A 114 6.03 8.90 4.86
C LEU A 114 4.93 8.80 3.80
N ARG A 115 5.22 9.14 2.53
CA ARG A 115 4.26 8.97 1.44
C ARG A 115 3.92 7.50 1.18
N HIS A 116 4.89 6.59 1.24
CA HIS A 116 4.65 5.13 1.18
C HIS A 116 3.77 4.65 2.34
N LEU A 117 4.13 5.03 3.57
CA LEU A 117 3.36 4.66 4.77
C LEU A 117 1.92 5.20 4.71
N PHE A 118 1.74 6.43 4.24
CA PHE A 118 0.42 7.03 4.10
C PHE A 118 -0.42 6.32 3.04
N HIS A 119 0.17 5.89 1.93
CA HIS A 119 -0.56 5.06 0.96
C HIS A 119 -0.92 3.68 1.53
N MET A 120 0.02 3.04 2.24
CA MET A 120 -0.20 1.76 2.91
C MET A 120 -1.36 1.83 3.90
N PHE A 121 -1.56 2.94 4.60
CA PHE A 121 -2.73 3.17 5.46
C PHE A 121 -4.06 3.01 4.70
N PHE A 122 -4.17 3.61 3.51
CA PHE A 122 -5.38 3.52 2.70
C PHE A 122 -5.61 2.11 2.17
N ILE A 123 -4.56 1.40 1.77
CA ILE A 123 -4.64 0.00 1.33
C ILE A 123 -5.11 -0.88 2.48
N ASP A 124 -4.51 -0.78 3.67
CA ASP A 124 -4.91 -1.60 4.82
C ASP A 124 -6.34 -1.24 5.29
N THR A 125 -6.75 0.04 5.16
CA THR A 125 -8.13 0.47 5.43
C THR A 125 -9.12 -0.19 4.46
N LEU A 126 -8.84 -0.13 3.15
CA LEU A 126 -9.64 -0.75 2.11
C LEU A 126 -9.75 -2.26 2.32
N LYS A 127 -8.63 -2.93 2.62
CA LYS A 127 -8.56 -4.36 2.91
C LYS A 127 -9.55 -4.76 4.00
N ILE A 128 -9.63 -4.01 5.09
CA ILE A 128 -10.50 -4.37 6.22
C ILE A 128 -11.97 -4.22 5.88
N HIS A 129 -12.32 -3.19 5.11
CA HIS A 129 -13.68 -3.05 4.63
C HIS A 129 -14.05 -4.15 3.63
N LEU A 130 -13.11 -4.58 2.79
CA LEU A 130 -13.29 -5.76 1.93
C LEU A 130 -13.43 -7.05 2.75
N GLN A 131 -12.67 -7.23 3.83
CA GLN A 131 -12.80 -8.39 4.72
C GLN A 131 -14.17 -8.42 5.41
N LYS A 132 -14.66 -7.26 5.85
CA LYS A 132 -16.01 -7.14 6.41
C LYS A 132 -17.06 -7.53 5.35
N LEU A 133 -16.96 -6.96 4.16
CA LEU A 133 -17.88 -7.27 3.07
C LEU A 133 -17.87 -8.76 2.72
N HIS A 134 -16.69 -9.39 2.67
CA HIS A 134 -16.56 -10.82 2.42
C HIS A 134 -17.25 -11.64 3.52
N HIS A 135 -17.08 -11.28 4.79
CA HIS A 135 -17.76 -11.96 5.88
C HIS A 135 -19.29 -11.79 5.80
N ASP A 136 -19.78 -10.56 5.58
CA ASP A 136 -21.21 -10.28 5.46
C ASP A 136 -21.83 -11.02 4.25
N LEU A 137 -21.04 -11.25 3.21
CA LEU A 137 -21.42 -12.02 2.02
C LEU A 137 -21.47 -13.53 2.28
N VAL A 138 -20.50 -14.08 3.02
CA VAL A 138 -20.54 -15.49 3.46
C VAL A 138 -21.77 -15.74 4.31
N ASP A 139 -22.04 -14.88 5.29
CA ASP A 139 -23.23 -14.96 6.15
C ASP A 139 -24.54 -14.88 5.33
N ALA A 140 -24.56 -14.07 4.26
CA ALA A 140 -25.71 -13.99 3.36
C ALA A 140 -25.85 -15.27 2.51
N GLY A 141 -24.75 -15.89 2.10
CA GLY A 141 -24.72 -17.18 1.41
C GLY A 141 -25.22 -18.33 2.28
N GLU A 142 -24.81 -18.38 3.54
CA GLU A 142 -25.30 -19.37 4.52
C GLU A 142 -26.82 -19.21 4.74
N TYR A 143 -27.28 -17.97 4.95
CA TYR A 143 -28.72 -17.68 5.09
C TYR A 143 -29.54 -18.10 3.86
N MET A 144 -28.96 -18.01 2.66
CA MET A 144 -29.60 -18.48 1.42
C MET A 144 -29.58 -20.00 1.28
N ALA A 145 -28.54 -20.68 1.78
CA ALA A 145 -28.53 -22.14 1.83
C ALA A 145 -29.68 -22.64 2.73
N ASP A 146 -29.87 -22.03 3.90
CA ASP A 146 -30.98 -22.32 4.81
C ASP A 146 -32.36 -22.04 4.16
N LEU A 147 -32.44 -21.06 3.26
CA LEU A 147 -33.66 -20.75 2.50
C LEU A 147 -34.02 -21.88 1.52
N VAL A 148 -33.04 -22.47 0.85
CA VAL A 148 -33.26 -23.56 -0.13
C VAL A 148 -33.80 -24.82 0.53
N GLU A 149 -33.51 -25.04 1.81
CA GLU A 149 -34.05 -26.16 2.60
C GLU A 149 -35.52 -25.97 3.02
N GLN A 150 -36.08 -24.76 2.89
CA GLN A 150 -37.47 -24.45 3.26
C GLN A 150 -38.45 -24.78 2.11
N PRO A 151 -39.69 -25.23 2.40
CA PRO A 151 -40.71 -25.46 1.38
C PRO A 151 -41.10 -24.15 0.67
N GLN A 152 -40.97 -24.12 -0.65
CA GLN A 152 -41.12 -22.93 -1.50
C GLN A 152 -42.51 -22.28 -1.45
N ASP A 153 -43.55 -23.02 -1.07
CA ASP A 153 -44.95 -22.55 -1.02
C ASP A 153 -45.33 -21.79 0.26
N THR A 154 -44.41 -21.64 1.21
CA THR A 154 -44.73 -21.05 2.51
C THR A 154 -44.62 -19.52 2.46
N ALA A 155 -45.54 -18.80 3.13
CA ALA A 155 -45.40 -17.35 3.33
C ALA A 155 -44.05 -16.95 3.99
N VAL A 156 -43.49 -17.87 4.78
CA VAL A 156 -42.15 -17.76 5.40
C VAL A 156 -41.05 -17.73 4.33
N PHE A 157 -41.11 -18.60 3.32
CA PHE A 157 -40.15 -18.63 2.20
C PHE A 157 -40.17 -17.30 1.43
N ARG A 158 -41.35 -16.78 1.07
CA ARG A 158 -41.47 -15.49 0.38
C ARG A 158 -40.87 -14.33 1.17
N ALA A 159 -41.10 -14.29 2.49
CA ALA A 159 -40.55 -13.25 3.36
C ALA A 159 -39.02 -13.36 3.49
N MET A 160 -38.50 -14.58 3.69
CA MET A 160 -37.05 -14.82 3.80
C MET A 160 -36.33 -14.57 2.47
N TYR A 161 -36.96 -14.88 1.33
CA TYR A 161 -36.45 -14.58 -0.01
C TYR A 161 -36.33 -13.07 -0.23
N ALA A 162 -37.40 -12.31 0.04
CA ALA A 162 -37.38 -10.85 -0.09
C ALA A 162 -36.29 -10.21 0.78
N GLN A 163 -36.11 -10.70 2.01
CA GLN A 163 -35.04 -10.24 2.91
C GLN A 163 -33.64 -10.59 2.38
N SER A 164 -33.46 -11.77 1.77
CA SER A 164 -32.20 -12.20 1.18
C SER A 164 -31.81 -11.32 -0.01
N VAL A 165 -32.78 -11.00 -0.87
CA VAL A 165 -32.58 -10.10 -2.02
C VAL A 165 -32.21 -8.69 -1.55
N ASP A 166 -32.92 -8.15 -0.55
CA ASP A 166 -32.61 -6.83 0.00
C ASP A 166 -31.20 -6.78 0.62
N ARG A 167 -30.80 -7.85 1.34
CA ARG A 167 -29.45 -7.98 1.89
C ARG A 167 -28.38 -8.04 0.79
N LEU A 168 -28.60 -8.77 -0.30
CA LEU A 168 -27.67 -8.80 -1.45
C LEU A 168 -27.56 -7.45 -2.14
N LEU A 169 -28.67 -6.74 -2.35
CA LEU A 169 -28.66 -5.41 -2.95
C LEU A 169 -27.90 -4.41 -2.09
N SER A 170 -28.07 -4.49 -0.77
CA SER A 170 -27.29 -3.71 0.19
C SER A 170 -25.79 -4.02 0.11
N LEU A 171 -25.41 -5.30 0.08
CA LEU A 171 -24.01 -5.73 -0.06
C LEU A 171 -23.40 -5.27 -1.39
N LYS A 172 -24.15 -5.34 -2.49
CA LYS A 172 -23.73 -4.82 -3.81
C LYS A 172 -23.48 -3.31 -3.76
N SER A 173 -24.35 -2.56 -3.07
CA SER A 173 -24.16 -1.11 -2.88
C SER A 173 -22.88 -0.82 -2.08
N VAL A 174 -22.62 -1.56 -1.00
CA VAL A 174 -21.38 -1.45 -0.22
C VAL A 174 -20.16 -1.78 -1.07
N TYR A 175 -20.20 -2.84 -1.87
CA TYR A 175 -19.13 -3.17 -2.80
C TYR A 175 -18.86 -2.04 -3.80
N GLY A 176 -19.91 -1.46 -4.40
CA GLY A 176 -19.77 -0.32 -5.31
C GLY A 176 -19.08 0.88 -4.65
N GLN A 177 -19.43 1.20 -3.41
CA GLN A 177 -18.78 2.26 -2.64
C GLN A 177 -17.30 1.97 -2.36
N LEU A 178 -16.95 0.70 -2.06
CA LEU A 178 -15.56 0.28 -1.86
C LEU A 178 -14.75 0.30 -3.15
N TRP A 179 -15.35 -0.06 -4.27
CA TRP A 179 -14.74 0.06 -5.59
C TRP A 179 -14.43 1.51 -5.93
N GLU A 180 -15.39 2.42 -5.75
CA GLU A 180 -15.16 3.86 -5.94
C GLU A 180 -14.09 4.42 -4.99
N LEU A 181 -14.05 3.94 -3.74
CA LEU A 181 -12.99 4.30 -2.80
C LEU A 181 -11.62 3.84 -3.32
N SER A 182 -11.53 2.60 -3.82
CA SER A 182 -10.30 2.09 -4.42
C SER A 182 -9.85 2.91 -5.62
N ASP A 183 -10.77 3.27 -6.52
CA ASP A 183 -10.48 4.14 -7.68
C ASP A 183 -9.98 5.51 -7.22
N CYS A 184 -10.63 6.09 -6.21
CA CYS A 184 -10.23 7.38 -5.64
C CYS A 184 -8.84 7.34 -4.99
N ILE A 185 -8.51 6.26 -4.26
CA ILE A 185 -7.18 6.03 -3.69
C ILE A 185 -6.15 5.89 -4.82
N ASN A 186 -6.41 5.07 -5.83
CA ASN A 186 -5.50 4.86 -6.95
C ASN A 186 -5.28 6.14 -7.76
N ARG A 187 -6.32 6.96 -7.96
CA ARG A 187 -6.18 8.25 -8.62
C ARG A 187 -5.42 9.25 -7.77
N ASN A 188 -5.53 9.18 -6.43
CA ASN A 188 -4.85 10.09 -5.51
C ASN A 188 -3.37 9.73 -5.21
N PHE A 189 -3.01 8.46 -5.37
CA PHE A 189 -1.69 7.96 -5.01
C PHE A 189 -0.94 7.35 -6.18
N GLY A 190 -1.61 6.95 -7.27
CA GLY A 190 -1.01 6.20 -8.36
C GLY A 190 0.23 6.89 -8.94
N TRP A 191 0.09 8.12 -9.41
CA TRP A 191 1.21 8.88 -9.99
C TRP A 191 2.30 9.17 -8.96
N SER A 192 1.92 9.67 -7.78
CA SER A 192 2.86 9.89 -6.70
C SER A 192 3.65 8.63 -6.32
N GLN A 193 3.03 7.46 -6.32
CA GLN A 193 3.66 6.20 -5.96
C GLN A 193 4.55 5.67 -7.07
N ILE A 194 4.17 5.83 -8.33
CA ILE A 194 5.04 5.54 -9.48
C ILE A 194 6.32 6.39 -9.38
N CYS A 195 6.21 7.70 -9.14
CA CYS A 195 7.37 8.58 -8.95
C CYS A 195 8.23 8.17 -7.75
N ASN A 196 7.59 7.70 -6.67
CA ASN A 196 8.28 7.25 -5.47
C ASN A 196 9.01 5.92 -5.68
N PHE A 197 8.40 4.95 -6.37
CA PHE A 197 9.03 3.69 -6.75
C PHE A 197 10.18 3.90 -7.74
N THR A 198 10.03 4.77 -8.73
CA THR A 198 11.12 5.13 -9.64
C THR A 198 12.28 5.76 -8.86
N GLY A 199 11.99 6.66 -7.93
CA GLY A 199 13.02 7.25 -7.05
C GLY A 199 13.75 6.19 -6.21
N ASN A 200 13.00 5.29 -5.57
CA ASN A 200 13.57 4.17 -4.82
C ASN A 200 14.39 3.23 -5.71
N PHE A 201 13.96 2.96 -6.94
CA PHE A 201 14.69 2.10 -7.88
C PHE A 201 16.04 2.70 -8.26
N VAL A 202 16.06 3.99 -8.61
CA VAL A 202 17.30 4.71 -8.91
C VAL A 202 18.20 4.74 -7.68
N GLN A 203 17.65 5.06 -6.51
CA GLN A 203 18.40 5.05 -5.25
C GLN A 203 19.03 3.68 -4.97
N LEU A 204 18.26 2.60 -5.03
CA LEU A 204 18.77 1.24 -4.79
C LEU A 204 19.85 0.88 -5.80
N SER A 205 19.72 1.31 -7.06
CA SER A 205 20.73 1.11 -8.09
C SER A 205 22.03 1.86 -7.75
N CYS A 206 21.92 3.12 -7.31
CA CYS A 206 23.05 3.93 -6.85
C CYS A 206 23.73 3.32 -5.62
N ASP A 207 22.96 2.87 -4.65
CA ASP A 207 23.45 2.28 -3.39
C ASP A 207 24.12 0.90 -3.66
N LEU A 208 23.57 0.09 -4.56
CA LEU A 208 24.19 -1.18 -4.99
C LEU A 208 25.47 -0.96 -5.80
N TYR A 209 25.52 0.08 -6.63
CA TYR A 209 26.76 0.47 -7.32
C TYR A 209 27.84 0.86 -6.32
N TRP A 210 27.50 1.68 -5.33
CA TRP A 210 28.40 2.05 -4.25
C TRP A 210 28.86 0.83 -3.46
N LEU A 211 27.96 -0.10 -3.14
CA LEU A 211 28.31 -1.35 -2.45
C LEU A 211 29.33 -2.17 -3.27
N TYR A 212 29.10 -2.31 -4.57
CA TYR A 212 30.02 -3.01 -5.46
C TYR A 212 31.41 -2.34 -5.51
N MET A 213 31.43 -1.01 -5.63
CA MET A 213 32.69 -0.25 -5.67
C MET A 213 33.45 -0.33 -4.35
N SER A 214 32.76 -0.20 -3.22
CA SER A 214 33.37 -0.32 -1.89
C SER A 214 33.93 -1.71 -1.64
N MET A 215 33.24 -2.78 -2.08
CA MET A 215 33.75 -4.15 -1.97
C MET A 215 34.97 -4.42 -2.84
N LYS A 216 35.07 -3.78 -4.01
CA LYS A 216 36.13 -4.04 -4.98
C LYS A 216 37.39 -3.19 -4.76
N TRP A 217 37.24 -1.96 -4.26
CA TRP A 217 38.31 -0.96 -4.28
C TRP A 217 38.63 -0.31 -2.92
N PHE A 218 37.76 -0.41 -1.90
CA PHE A 218 37.94 0.28 -0.61
C PHE A 218 38.03 -0.69 0.58
N GLU A 219 38.57 -0.23 1.72
CA GLU A 219 38.68 -1.02 2.95
C GLU A 219 37.32 -1.30 3.60
N ALA A 220 37.28 -2.31 4.47
CA ALA A 220 36.09 -2.96 5.06
C ALA A 220 35.15 -2.06 5.92
N THR A 221 35.37 -0.75 5.97
CA THR A 221 34.62 0.16 6.86
C THR A 221 33.52 0.91 6.10
N GLU A 222 33.73 1.25 4.82
CA GLU A 222 32.79 2.05 4.02
C GLU A 222 31.54 1.28 3.57
N TYR A 223 31.65 -0.03 3.31
CA TYR A 223 30.50 -0.83 2.89
C TYR A 223 29.41 -0.92 3.97
N LYS A 224 29.76 -0.76 5.25
CA LYS A 224 28.81 -0.86 6.38
C LYS A 224 27.76 0.23 6.31
N VAL A 225 28.15 1.46 5.99
CA VAL A 225 27.24 2.61 5.84
C VAL A 225 26.21 2.31 4.74
N ILE A 226 26.68 1.81 3.60
CA ILE A 226 25.83 1.50 2.44
C ILE A 226 24.84 0.38 2.77
N VAL A 227 25.29 -0.70 3.42
CA VAL A 227 24.41 -1.80 3.84
C VAL A 227 23.33 -1.31 4.82
N ILE A 228 23.68 -0.45 5.78
CA ILE A 228 22.72 0.15 6.72
C ILE A 228 21.67 0.99 5.97
N THR A 229 22.08 1.75 4.95
CA THR A 229 21.14 2.58 4.16
C THR A 229 20.20 1.80 3.24
N LEU A 230 20.59 0.60 2.80
CA LEU A 230 19.74 -0.27 1.96
C LEU A 230 18.55 -0.85 2.74
N LEU A 231 18.70 -1.10 4.04
CA LEU A 231 17.69 -1.78 4.85
C LEU A 231 16.34 -1.03 4.93
N PRO A 232 16.29 0.28 5.24
CA PRO A 232 15.01 0.99 5.27
C PRO A 232 14.35 1.06 3.88
N SER A 233 15.12 1.34 2.82
CA SER A 233 14.60 1.52 1.46
C SER A 233 14.06 0.21 0.87
N THR A 234 14.67 -0.93 1.18
CA THR A 234 14.14 -2.25 0.77
C THR A 234 12.94 -2.67 1.63
N SER A 235 13.02 -2.50 2.96
CA SER A 235 11.94 -2.91 3.86
C SER A 235 10.63 -2.17 3.64
N ILE A 236 10.63 -0.88 3.30
CA ILE A 236 9.39 -0.14 3.01
C ILE A 236 8.69 -0.66 1.76
N ILE A 237 9.45 -1.04 0.72
CA ILE A 237 8.90 -1.61 -0.52
C ILE A 237 8.25 -2.96 -0.22
N VAL A 238 8.94 -3.81 0.56
CA VAL A 238 8.39 -5.12 0.98
C VAL A 238 7.11 -4.96 1.80
N LEU A 239 7.09 -4.03 2.75
CA LEU A 239 5.90 -3.77 3.58
C LEU A 239 4.70 -3.29 2.75
N LEU A 240 4.95 -2.39 1.79
CA LEU A 240 3.91 -1.87 0.90
C LEU A 240 3.37 -2.98 -0.02
N LEU A 241 4.26 -3.76 -0.65
CA LEU A 241 3.86 -4.87 -1.52
C LEU A 241 3.09 -5.95 -0.75
N SER A 242 3.56 -6.33 0.44
CA SER A 242 2.86 -7.30 1.29
C SER A 242 1.44 -6.84 1.67
N SER A 243 1.27 -5.54 1.91
CA SER A 243 -0.05 -4.96 2.23
C SER A 243 -0.96 -4.93 1.01
N ALA A 244 -0.42 -4.56 -0.17
CA ALA A 244 -1.14 -4.59 -1.45
C ALA A 244 -1.57 -6.01 -1.84
N GLU A 245 -0.65 -6.98 -1.77
CA GLU A 245 -0.92 -8.39 -2.07
C GLU A 245 -2.00 -8.95 -1.14
N SER A 246 -1.90 -8.66 0.16
CA SER A 246 -2.91 -9.08 1.12
C SER A 246 -4.29 -8.45 0.85
N CYS A 247 -4.34 -7.23 0.33
CA CYS A 247 -5.59 -6.56 -0.05
C CYS A 247 -6.19 -7.22 -1.30
N LEU A 248 -5.36 -7.48 -2.31
CA LEU A 248 -5.75 -8.14 -3.55
C LEU A 248 -6.29 -9.56 -3.30
N GLY A 249 -5.65 -10.32 -2.40
CA GLY A 249 -6.11 -11.65 -2.02
C GLY A 249 -7.54 -11.64 -1.46
N VAL A 250 -7.86 -10.71 -0.57
CA VAL A 250 -9.21 -10.56 -0.01
C VAL A 250 -10.21 -10.19 -1.12
N PHE A 251 -9.84 -9.25 -1.99
CA PHE A 251 -10.69 -8.84 -3.11
C PHE A 251 -11.02 -10.01 -4.04
N GLY A 252 -10.02 -10.80 -4.42
CA GLY A 252 -10.18 -11.98 -5.27
C GLY A 252 -11.11 -13.02 -4.64
N THR A 253 -10.88 -13.37 -3.37
CA THR A 253 -11.74 -14.33 -2.65
C THR A 253 -13.18 -13.84 -2.52
N GLY A 254 -13.39 -12.54 -2.29
CA GLY A 254 -14.73 -11.94 -2.22
C GLY A 254 -15.51 -12.07 -3.53
N ILE A 255 -14.88 -11.82 -4.67
CA ILE A 255 -15.51 -11.98 -5.99
C ILE A 255 -15.87 -13.44 -6.24
N THR A 256 -14.96 -14.38 -5.92
CA THR A 256 -15.24 -15.81 -6.11
C THR A 256 -16.43 -16.26 -5.26
N THR A 257 -16.50 -15.87 -3.99
CA THR A 257 -17.64 -16.18 -3.11
C THR A 257 -18.94 -15.58 -3.66
N TYR A 258 -18.92 -14.33 -4.13
CA TYR A 258 -20.09 -13.70 -4.73
C TYR A 258 -20.59 -14.47 -5.96
N MET A 259 -19.67 -14.87 -6.85
CA MET A 259 -20.03 -15.67 -8.02
C MET A 259 -20.60 -17.03 -7.65
N ILE A 260 -20.06 -17.72 -6.64
CA ILE A 260 -20.60 -19.00 -6.18
C ILE A 260 -22.02 -18.82 -5.67
N ILE A 261 -22.27 -17.87 -4.77
CA ILE A 261 -23.61 -17.59 -4.23
C ILE A 261 -24.59 -17.30 -5.37
N PHE A 262 -24.20 -16.44 -6.32
CA PHE A 262 -25.05 -16.10 -7.45
C PHE A 262 -25.36 -17.30 -8.36
N ILE A 263 -24.37 -18.15 -8.65
CA ILE A 263 -24.56 -19.35 -9.48
C ILE A 263 -25.43 -20.37 -8.77
N THR A 264 -25.20 -20.64 -7.49
CA THR A 264 -26.01 -21.58 -6.69
C THR A 264 -27.46 -21.10 -6.64
N PHE A 265 -27.66 -19.84 -6.30
CA PHE A 265 -29.00 -19.22 -6.26
C PHE A 265 -29.69 -19.24 -7.63
N SER A 266 -28.97 -18.94 -8.71
CA SER A 266 -29.53 -18.97 -10.07
C SER A 266 -29.85 -20.38 -10.58
N LYS A 267 -29.23 -21.43 -10.02
CA LYS A 267 -29.49 -22.82 -10.41
C LYS A 267 -30.62 -23.46 -9.61
N ASP A 268 -30.75 -23.10 -8.33
CA ASP A 268 -31.76 -23.65 -7.43
C ASP A 268 -33.13 -22.96 -7.60
N ILE A 269 -33.15 -21.75 -8.19
CA ILE A 269 -34.36 -21.12 -8.70
C ILE A 269 -34.54 -21.55 -10.16
N LYS A 270 -35.01 -22.78 -10.38
CA LYS A 270 -35.66 -23.10 -11.65
C LYS A 270 -36.98 -22.35 -11.69
N LEU A 271 -37.05 -21.36 -12.59
CA LEU A 271 -38.25 -20.71 -13.07
C LEU A 271 -39.18 -21.73 -13.76
N GLU A 272 -39.79 -22.64 -13.00
CA GLU A 272 -40.87 -23.50 -13.52
C GLU A 272 -42.27 -23.04 -13.07
N ASP A 273 -42.40 -22.04 -12.18
CA ASP A 273 -43.71 -21.60 -11.65
C ASP A 273 -43.98 -20.08 -11.79
N ILE A 274 -43.68 -19.45 -12.94
CA ILE A 274 -44.18 -18.08 -13.25
C ILE A 274 -45.00 -18.03 -14.55
N ASP A 275 -45.58 -19.16 -15.00
CA ASP A 275 -46.43 -19.18 -16.19
C ASP A 275 -47.86 -19.74 -15.97
N ASP A 276 -48.33 -19.92 -14.73
CA ASP A 276 -49.72 -20.30 -14.46
C ASP A 276 -50.34 -19.47 -13.31
N GLU A 277 -50.76 -18.23 -13.60
CA GLU A 277 -52.04 -17.62 -13.16
C GLU A 277 -52.35 -16.29 -13.88
#